data_AF-A0A2H9HZ71-F1
#
_entry.id   AF-A0A2H9HZ71-F1
#
_cell.length_a   1.000
_cell.length_b   1.000
_cell.length_c   1.000
_cell.angle_alpha   90.00
_cell.angle_beta   90.00
_cell.angle_gamma   90.00
#
_symmetry.space_group_name_H-M   'P 1'
#
loop_
_entity.id
_entity.type
_entity.pdbx_description
1 polymer ?
#
loop_
_entity_poly.entity_id
_entity_poly.type
_entity_poly.pdbx_seq_one_letter_code
_entity_poly.pdbx_strand_id
1 'polypeptide(L)'
;MVVNMKKNRILIAIGILGIFLFSAFLIGWKSHVSPSRFETYEIMMKESKEKLLSIKVVCWYQSITDYKAFNRTIDDVITHLKETNTDFIFRAFWKYKVIPETCSELPLNQRKICEKAGYSYENFKKSISGIKKEIPSIIISAGIPTERIDVNEYNPITGKKYTKTELWEMALDPAKWNIINPKTGKPLTKEEFQFNRGKLLGFFPSDWT
;
A
#
# COMPACT_ATOMS: atom_id res chain seq x y z
N MET A 1 -53.76 27.49 -68.57
CA MET A 1 -53.02 27.97 -67.38
C MET A 1 -53.68 27.64 -66.01
N VAL A 2 -55.00 27.42 -65.92
CA VAL A 2 -55.70 27.26 -64.62
C VAL A 2 -55.42 25.93 -63.88
N VAL A 3 -55.15 24.83 -64.61
CA VAL A 3 -54.91 23.51 -64.01
C VAL A 3 -53.58 23.44 -63.23
N ASN A 4 -52.56 24.18 -63.68
CA ASN A 4 -51.23 24.16 -63.06
C ASN A 4 -51.19 24.91 -61.71
N MET A 5 -52.04 25.94 -61.55
CA MET A 5 -52.13 26.73 -60.31
C MET A 5 -52.75 25.95 -59.14
N LYS A 6 -53.74 25.08 -59.38
CA LYS A 6 -54.33 24.22 -58.33
C LYS A 6 -53.33 23.18 -57.82
N LYS A 7 -52.54 22.57 -58.73
CA LYS A 7 -51.53 21.56 -58.38
C LYS A 7 -50.40 22.16 -57.54
N ASN A 8 -49.94 23.37 -57.86
CA ASN A 8 -48.92 24.07 -57.08
C ASN A 8 -49.41 24.44 -55.67
N ARG A 9 -50.67 24.82 -55.48
CA ARG A 9 -51.25 25.09 -54.15
C ARG A 9 -51.33 23.82 -53.28
N ILE A 10 -51.64 22.68 -53.88
CA ILE A 10 -51.66 21.38 -53.18
C ILE A 10 -50.24 20.98 -52.75
N LEU A 11 -49.24 21.14 -53.63
CA LEU A 11 -47.84 20.86 -53.33
C LEU A 11 -47.30 21.75 -52.18
N ILE A 12 -47.67 23.03 -52.17
CA ILE A 12 -47.30 23.97 -51.09
C ILE A 12 -47.94 23.55 -49.76
N ALA A 13 -49.23 23.18 -49.77
CA ALA A 13 -49.93 22.74 -48.56
C ALA A 13 -49.32 21.45 -47.97
N ILE A 14 -48.95 20.49 -48.83
CA ILE A 14 -48.27 19.25 -48.39
C ILE A 14 -46.88 19.57 -47.82
N GLY A 15 -46.15 20.50 -48.43
CA GLY A 15 -44.84 20.95 -47.93
C GLY A 15 -44.93 21.57 -46.54
N ILE A 16 -45.91 22.46 -46.33
CA ILE A 16 -46.13 23.12 -45.02
C ILE A 16 -46.55 22.08 -43.96
N LEU A 17 -47.44 21.15 -44.31
CA LEU A 17 -47.88 20.10 -43.38
C LEU A 17 -46.72 19.15 -43.03
N GLY A 18 -45.86 18.82 -44.00
CA GLY A 18 -44.65 18.03 -43.75
C GLY A 18 -43.68 18.72 -42.79
N ILE A 19 -43.46 20.04 -42.94
CA ILE A 19 -42.62 20.82 -42.03
C ILE A 19 -43.22 20.88 -40.62
N PHE A 20 -44.54 21.02 -40.50
CA PHE A 20 -45.24 21.00 -39.21
C PHE A 20 -45.16 19.64 -38.52
N LEU A 21 -45.34 18.54 -39.25
CA LEU A 21 -45.22 17.20 -38.70
C LEU A 21 -43.78 16.85 -38.32
N PHE A 22 -42.80 17.29 -39.12
CA PHE A 22 -41.39 17.07 -38.82
C PHE A 22 -40.92 17.89 -37.61
N SER A 23 -41.40 19.13 -37.47
CA SER A 23 -41.10 19.96 -36.28
C SER A 23 -41.77 19.41 -35.01
N ALA A 24 -43.02 18.96 -35.08
CA ALA A 24 -43.68 18.27 -33.96
C ALA A 24 -42.96 16.97 -33.57
N PHE A 25 -42.49 16.19 -34.56
CA PHE A 25 -41.71 14.98 -34.34
C PHE A 25 -40.36 15.28 -33.67
N LEU A 26 -39.64 16.32 -34.10
CA LEU A 26 -38.38 16.74 -33.48
C LEU A 26 -38.55 17.24 -32.04
N ILE A 27 -39.67 17.93 -31.74
CA ILE A 27 -39.99 18.37 -30.37
C ILE A 27 -40.31 17.16 -29.49
N GLY A 28 -41.13 16.22 -29.96
CA GLY A 28 -41.45 14.99 -29.23
C GLY A 28 -40.26 14.06 -29.03
N TRP A 29 -39.35 13.98 -30.00
CA TRP A 29 -38.12 13.17 -29.91
C TRP A 29 -37.15 13.73 -28.87
N LYS A 30 -37.04 15.07 -28.75
CA LYS A 30 -36.20 15.70 -27.72
C LYS A 30 -36.66 15.42 -26.29
N SER A 31 -37.96 15.10 -26.11
CA SER A 31 -38.57 14.82 -24.81
C SER A 31 -38.40 13.37 -24.32
N HIS A 32 -37.82 12.45 -25.12
CA HIS A 32 -37.65 11.05 -24.73
C HIS A 32 -36.33 10.72 -24.02
N VAL A 33 -35.43 11.69 -23.82
CA VAL A 33 -34.34 11.52 -22.85
C VAL A 33 -34.92 11.77 -21.46
N SER A 34 -35.36 10.70 -20.81
CA SER A 34 -35.98 10.76 -19.49
C SER A 34 -35.06 11.49 -18.48
N PRO A 35 -35.52 12.61 -17.87
CA PRO A 35 -34.81 13.31 -16.80
C PRO A 35 -34.42 12.36 -15.64
N SER A 36 -35.22 11.31 -15.44
CA SER A 36 -35.00 10.31 -14.38
C SER A 36 -33.64 9.62 -14.48
N ARG A 37 -33.09 9.41 -15.68
CA ARG A 37 -31.78 8.74 -15.84
C ARG A 37 -30.63 9.63 -15.37
N PHE A 38 -30.71 10.94 -15.64
CA PHE A 38 -29.70 11.92 -15.18
C PHE A 38 -29.77 12.12 -13.66
N GLU A 39 -30.98 12.27 -13.12
CA GLU A 39 -31.21 12.38 -11.69
C GLU A 39 -30.73 11.12 -10.93
N THR A 40 -31.00 9.93 -11.49
CA THR A 40 -30.48 8.66 -10.94
C THR A 40 -28.95 8.61 -10.95
N TYR A 41 -28.31 9.11 -12.02
CA TYR A 41 -26.84 9.11 -12.11
C TYR A 41 -26.19 10.09 -11.11
N GLU A 42 -26.78 11.27 -10.91
CA GLU A 42 -26.31 12.23 -9.90
C GLU A 42 -26.46 11.68 -8.49
N ILE A 43 -27.59 11.03 -8.19
CA ILE A 43 -27.81 10.35 -6.90
C ILE A 43 -26.77 9.24 -6.69
N MET A 44 -26.58 8.37 -7.69
CA MET A 44 -25.56 7.31 -7.62
C MET A 44 -24.15 7.86 -7.42
N MET A 45 -23.78 8.94 -8.12
CA MET A 45 -22.48 9.58 -7.96
C MET A 45 -22.32 10.22 -6.58
N LYS A 46 -23.37 10.83 -6.05
CA LYS A 46 -23.37 11.41 -4.70
C LYS A 46 -23.22 10.32 -3.63
N GLU A 47 -24.02 9.26 -3.70
CA GLU A 47 -23.91 8.11 -2.79
C GLU A 47 -22.55 7.43 -2.90
N SER A 48 -22.01 7.28 -4.12
CA SER A 48 -20.68 6.70 -4.33
C SER A 48 -19.59 7.59 -3.73
N LYS A 49 -19.68 8.92 -3.89
CA LYS A 49 -18.77 9.86 -3.24
C LYS A 49 -18.85 9.78 -1.72
N GLU A 50 -20.06 9.75 -1.15
CA GLU A 50 -20.27 9.61 0.30
C GLU A 50 -19.67 8.31 0.82
N LYS A 51 -19.89 7.19 0.11
CA LYS A 51 -19.26 5.90 0.43
C LYS A 51 -17.73 5.98 0.34
N LEU A 52 -17.17 6.53 -0.74
CA LEU A 52 -15.72 6.68 -0.91
C LEU A 52 -15.09 7.55 0.17
N LEU A 53 -15.75 8.60 0.63
CA LEU A 53 -15.29 9.46 1.75
C LEU A 53 -15.21 8.72 3.09
N SER A 54 -15.95 7.61 3.25
CA SER A 54 -15.92 6.77 4.45
C SER A 54 -14.89 5.64 4.39
N ILE A 55 -14.26 5.40 3.23
CA ILE A 55 -13.29 4.33 3.06
C ILE A 55 -11.98 4.68 3.75
N LYS A 56 -11.41 3.68 4.43
CA LYS A 56 -10.05 3.75 4.98
C LYS A 56 -9.04 3.23 3.97
N VAL A 57 -8.03 4.05 3.67
CA VAL A 57 -6.99 3.68 2.70
C VAL A 57 -5.79 3.08 3.41
N VAL A 58 -5.46 1.84 3.04
CA VAL A 58 -4.26 1.13 3.49
C VAL A 58 -3.20 1.20 2.39
N CYS A 59 -2.08 1.86 2.66
CA CYS A 59 -0.96 1.93 1.75
C CYS A 59 0.09 0.87 2.13
N TRP A 60 0.45 0.01 1.19
CA TRP A 60 1.64 -0.83 1.34
C TRP A 60 2.87 -0.05 0.91
N TYR A 61 3.58 0.52 1.88
CA TYR A 61 4.77 1.34 1.66
C TYR A 61 5.98 0.68 2.34
N GLN A 62 6.76 -0.07 1.56
CA GLN A 62 7.75 -1.02 2.07
C GLN A 62 8.80 -0.44 3.05
N SER A 63 9.16 0.83 2.89
CA SER A 63 10.00 1.56 3.82
C SER A 63 9.75 3.06 3.74
N ILE A 64 9.52 3.72 4.88
CA ILE A 64 9.39 5.18 4.96
C ILE A 64 10.74 5.89 5.20
N THR A 65 11.85 5.15 5.20
CA THR A 65 13.18 5.66 5.53
C THR A 65 14.16 5.67 4.36
N ASP A 66 13.87 4.91 3.30
CA ASP A 66 14.81 4.66 2.20
C ASP A 66 14.78 5.73 1.10
N TYR A 67 13.98 6.77 1.27
CA TYR A 67 13.72 7.79 0.25
C TYR A 67 15.01 8.42 -0.32
N LYS A 68 16.04 8.62 0.52
CA LYS A 68 17.35 9.15 0.08
C LYS A 68 18.04 8.23 -0.94
N ALA A 69 17.83 6.92 -0.86
CA ALA A 69 18.41 5.96 -1.82
C ALA A 69 17.84 6.16 -3.24
N PHE A 70 16.63 6.71 -3.34
CA PHE A 70 15.93 7.02 -4.58
C PHE A 70 15.98 8.51 -4.95
N ASN A 71 16.90 9.27 -4.34
CA ASN A 71 17.00 10.72 -4.53
C ASN A 71 15.70 11.48 -4.23
N ARG A 72 14.92 10.96 -3.27
CA ARG A 72 13.71 11.57 -2.71
C ARG A 72 13.99 12.15 -1.33
N THR A 73 13.01 12.87 -0.81
CA THR A 73 12.96 13.48 0.52
C THR A 73 11.81 12.88 1.34
N ILE A 74 11.73 13.25 2.62
CA ILE A 74 10.59 12.89 3.45
C ILE A 74 9.31 13.59 2.97
N ASP A 75 9.42 14.80 2.40
CA ASP A 75 8.28 15.57 1.91
C ASP A 75 7.64 14.88 0.70
N ASP A 76 8.43 14.21 -0.14
CA ASP A 76 7.91 13.37 -1.22
C ASP A 76 7.09 12.21 -0.64
N VAL A 77 7.58 11.53 0.40
CA VAL A 77 6.83 10.45 1.07
C VAL A 77 5.52 10.98 1.63
N ILE A 78 5.55 12.12 2.32
CA ILE A 78 4.36 12.77 2.89
C ILE A 78 3.36 13.16 1.81
N THR A 79 3.85 13.69 0.68
CA THR A 79 3.02 14.06 -0.47
C THR A 79 2.27 12.86 -1.01
N HIS A 80 2.96 11.73 -1.27
CA HIS A 80 2.29 10.50 -1.72
C HIS A 80 1.21 10.03 -0.73
N LEU A 81 1.47 10.10 0.58
CA LEU A 81 0.50 9.69 1.61
C LEU A 81 -0.72 10.62 1.65
N LYS A 82 -0.53 11.93 1.49
CA LYS A 82 -1.62 12.92 1.43
C LYS A 82 -2.45 12.77 0.15
N GLU A 83 -1.80 12.64 -1.00
CA GLU A 83 -2.48 12.48 -2.30
C GLU A 83 -3.33 11.21 -2.37
N THR A 84 -2.89 10.15 -1.69
CA THR A 84 -3.63 8.88 -1.60
C THR A 84 -4.63 8.83 -0.46
N ASN A 85 -4.76 9.90 0.36
CA ASN A 85 -5.55 9.93 1.58
C ASN A 85 -5.29 8.72 2.49
N THR A 86 -4.01 8.33 2.65
CA THR A 86 -3.63 7.14 3.42
C THR A 86 -3.99 7.30 4.90
N ASP A 87 -4.77 6.37 5.44
CA ASP A 87 -5.08 6.26 6.87
C ASP A 87 -4.12 5.33 7.61
N PHE A 88 -3.61 4.30 6.93
CA PHE A 88 -2.77 3.27 7.51
C PHE A 88 -1.63 2.89 6.58
N ILE A 89 -0.39 2.96 7.07
CA ILE A 89 0.79 2.47 6.36
C ILE A 89 1.09 1.05 6.82
N PHE A 90 0.86 0.08 5.94
CA PHE A 90 1.25 -1.31 6.19
C PHE A 90 2.73 -1.48 5.91
N ARG A 91 3.46 -2.03 6.89
CA ARG A 91 4.86 -2.44 6.73
C ARG A 91 5.79 -1.27 6.35
N ALA A 92 5.56 -0.11 6.98
CA ALA A 92 6.35 1.11 6.84
C ALA A 92 7.84 0.93 7.15
N PHE A 93 8.19 -0.14 7.85
CA PHE A 93 9.57 -0.49 8.16
C PHE A 93 9.69 -2.00 8.28
N TRP A 94 10.32 -2.64 7.29
CA TRP A 94 10.57 -4.08 7.27
C TRP A 94 12.06 -4.37 7.24
N LYS A 95 12.56 -5.07 8.26
CA LYS A 95 13.96 -5.49 8.34
C LYS A 95 14.05 -6.95 8.75
N TYR A 96 14.89 -7.70 8.03
CA TYR A 96 15.14 -9.11 8.31
C TYR A 96 16.25 -9.36 9.33
N LYS A 97 17.08 -8.34 9.59
CA LYS A 97 18.22 -8.41 10.48
C LYS A 97 18.08 -7.34 11.54
N VAL A 98 18.76 -7.53 12.67
CA VAL A 98 18.99 -6.44 13.61
C VAL A 98 19.71 -5.30 12.88
N ILE A 99 19.25 -4.08 13.13
CA ILE A 99 19.83 -2.86 12.57
C ILE A 99 20.39 -2.01 13.72
N PRO A 100 21.33 -1.10 13.46
CA PRO A 100 21.86 -0.26 14.51
C PRO A 100 20.81 0.74 15.02
N GLU A 101 20.97 1.20 16.26
CA GLU A 101 20.16 2.32 16.78
C GLU A 101 20.48 3.58 15.99
N THR A 102 21.77 3.83 15.76
CA THR A 102 22.28 4.95 14.95
C THR A 102 23.27 4.47 13.90
N CYS A 103 23.28 5.08 12.71
CA CYS A 103 24.27 4.74 11.68
C CYS A 103 25.73 4.98 12.13
N SER A 104 25.93 5.81 13.15
CA SER A 104 27.23 6.10 13.76
C SER A 104 27.91 4.88 14.40
N GLU A 105 27.14 3.90 14.86
CA GLU A 105 27.65 2.63 15.43
C GLU A 105 28.37 1.77 14.39
N LEU A 106 28.14 2.01 13.10
CA LEU A 106 28.75 1.25 12.03
C LEU A 106 30.13 1.81 11.63
N PRO A 107 31.04 0.95 11.13
CA PRO A 107 32.29 1.38 10.51
C PRO A 107 32.07 2.43 9.42
N LEU A 108 33.07 3.29 9.17
CA LEU A 108 32.94 4.46 8.30
C LEU A 108 32.36 4.16 6.91
N ASN A 109 32.79 3.05 6.29
CA ASN A 109 32.32 2.61 4.98
C ASN A 109 30.84 2.17 5.01
N GLN A 110 30.39 1.54 6.09
CA GLN A 110 29.00 1.10 6.28
C GLN A 110 28.08 2.24 6.73
N ARG A 111 28.61 3.22 7.49
CA ARG A 111 27.86 4.39 7.97
C ARG A 111 27.22 5.17 6.82
N LYS A 112 27.97 5.46 5.76
CA LYS A 112 27.44 6.17 4.57
C LYS A 112 26.31 5.41 3.88
N ILE A 113 26.45 4.09 3.80
CA ILE A 113 25.44 3.20 3.21
C ILE A 113 24.18 3.21 4.09
N CYS A 114 24.35 3.10 5.42
CA CYS A 114 23.26 3.15 6.39
C CYS A 114 22.47 4.46 6.30
N GLU A 115 23.17 5.61 6.29
CA GLU A 115 22.55 6.94 6.19
C GLU A 115 21.76 7.12 4.90
N LYS A 116 22.33 6.67 3.77
CA LYS A 116 21.67 6.75 2.46
C LYS A 116 20.46 5.82 2.38
N ALA A 117 20.53 4.63 2.99
CA ALA A 117 19.46 3.65 2.99
C ALA A 117 18.40 3.88 4.09
N GLY A 118 18.61 4.85 4.98
CA GLY A 118 17.76 5.04 6.17
C GLY A 118 17.70 3.79 7.05
N TYR A 119 18.85 3.15 7.26
CA TYR A 119 18.97 1.80 7.84
C TYR A 119 19.28 1.83 9.34
N SER A 120 18.62 2.70 10.11
CA SER A 120 18.73 2.73 11.59
C SER A 120 17.38 3.01 12.25
N TYR A 121 17.23 2.62 13.52
CA TYR A 121 16.03 2.95 14.29
C TYR A 121 15.86 4.46 14.46
N GLU A 122 16.96 5.20 14.57
CA GLU A 122 16.93 6.67 14.58
C GLU A 122 16.34 7.24 13.29
N ASN A 123 16.72 6.73 12.12
CA ASN A 123 16.11 7.15 10.85
C ASN A 123 14.61 6.85 10.82
N PHE A 124 14.20 5.67 11.29
CA PHE A 124 12.78 5.32 11.37
C PHE A 124 11.99 6.24 12.30
N LYS A 125 12.52 6.54 13.49
CA LYS A 125 11.93 7.50 14.42
C LYS A 125 11.81 8.89 13.81
N LYS A 126 12.84 9.37 13.11
CA LYS A 126 12.82 10.66 12.39
C LYS A 126 11.73 10.69 11.32
N SER A 127 11.60 9.63 10.50
CA SER A 127 10.55 9.52 9.49
C SER A 127 9.14 9.49 10.10
N ILE A 128 8.92 8.71 11.18
CA ILE A 128 7.63 8.68 11.89
C ILE A 128 7.26 10.09 12.37
N SER A 129 8.19 10.78 13.03
CA SER A 129 7.95 12.12 13.55
C SER A 129 7.63 13.12 12.43
N GLY A 130 8.36 13.07 11.31
CA GLY A 130 8.09 13.92 10.15
C GLY A 130 6.70 13.69 9.56
N ILE A 131 6.31 12.43 9.36
CA ILE A 131 4.99 12.07 8.83
C ILE A 131 3.88 12.46 9.80
N LYS A 132 4.00 12.13 11.09
CA LYS A 132 2.97 12.44 12.09
C LYS A 132 2.81 13.92 12.37
N LYS A 133 3.84 14.73 12.13
CA LYS A 133 3.72 16.20 12.20
C LYS A 133 2.71 16.72 11.15
N GLU A 134 2.73 16.12 9.96
CA GLU A 134 1.92 16.54 8.82
C GLU A 134 0.58 15.79 8.71
N ILE A 135 0.52 14.55 9.21
CA ILE A 135 -0.66 13.68 9.19
C ILE A 135 -0.81 13.00 10.57
N PRO A 136 -1.27 13.73 11.62
CA PRO A 136 -1.25 13.21 12.99
C PRO A 136 -2.07 11.92 13.20
N SER A 137 -3.18 11.78 12.48
CA SER A 137 -4.10 10.65 12.57
C SER A 137 -3.60 9.36 11.92
N ILE A 138 -2.56 9.41 11.09
CA ILE A 138 -2.09 8.24 10.34
C ILE A 138 -1.58 7.15 11.27
N ILE A 139 -1.97 5.91 11.00
CA ILE A 139 -1.47 4.73 11.69
C ILE A 139 -0.29 4.18 10.91
N ILE A 140 0.81 3.87 11.60
CA ILE A 140 2.04 3.37 10.99
C ILE A 140 2.38 2.02 11.61
N SER A 141 2.40 0.98 10.78
CA SER A 141 2.80 -0.37 11.18
C SER A 141 4.22 -0.66 10.71
N ALA A 142 5.09 -1.07 11.63
CA ALA A 142 6.35 -1.74 11.29
C ALA A 142 6.11 -3.25 11.21
N GLY A 143 6.93 -3.95 10.42
CA GLY A 143 6.95 -5.40 10.41
C GLY A 143 8.34 -5.92 10.74
N ILE A 144 8.41 -6.79 11.73
CA ILE A 144 9.63 -7.46 12.15
C ILE A 144 9.34 -8.96 12.04
N PRO A 145 10.15 -9.75 11.31
CA PRO A 145 10.00 -11.19 11.26
C PRO A 145 10.41 -11.78 12.62
N THR A 146 9.42 -12.17 13.43
CA THR A 146 9.63 -12.77 14.77
C THR A 146 9.86 -14.28 14.70
N GLU A 147 9.86 -14.88 13.51
CA GLU A 147 10.08 -16.33 13.37
C GLU A 147 11.55 -16.73 13.60
N ARG A 148 12.43 -15.76 13.89
CA ARG A 148 13.89 -15.92 13.94
C ARG A 148 14.48 -15.06 15.06
N ILE A 149 15.61 -15.51 15.57
CA ILE A 149 16.48 -14.73 16.46
C ILE A 149 17.81 -14.60 15.75
N ASP A 150 18.30 -13.36 15.59
CA ASP A 150 19.60 -13.09 14.97
C ASP A 150 20.72 -13.57 15.91
N VAL A 151 21.87 -13.96 15.34
CA VAL A 151 23.05 -14.36 16.12
C VAL A 151 23.69 -13.18 16.87
N ASN A 152 23.34 -11.95 16.46
CA ASN A 152 23.78 -10.71 17.08
C ASN A 152 22.55 -9.93 17.57
N GLU A 153 21.99 -10.34 18.69
CA GLU A 153 20.81 -9.73 19.29
C GLU A 153 21.15 -9.03 20.61
N TYR A 154 20.34 -8.04 20.97
CA TYR A 154 20.44 -7.37 22.25
C TYR A 154 19.08 -6.91 22.74
N ASN A 155 18.98 -6.67 24.03
CA ASN A 155 17.80 -6.05 24.62
C ASN A 155 17.85 -4.53 24.37
N PRO A 156 16.92 -3.94 23.59
CA PRO A 156 16.95 -2.51 23.29
C PRO A 156 16.62 -1.62 24.49
N ILE A 157 16.01 -2.17 25.55
CA ILE A 157 15.68 -1.43 26.77
C ILE A 157 16.88 -1.39 27.72
N THR A 158 17.60 -2.51 27.86
CA THR A 158 18.70 -2.64 28.83
C THR A 158 20.09 -2.53 28.21
N GLY A 159 20.20 -2.60 26.88
CA GLY A 159 21.47 -2.66 26.15
C GLY A 159 22.22 -3.98 26.28
N LYS A 160 21.66 -4.98 26.99
CA LYS A 160 22.32 -6.29 27.16
C LYS A 160 22.44 -7.00 25.81
N LYS A 161 23.68 -7.24 25.37
CA LYS A 161 23.96 -8.15 24.26
C LYS A 161 23.86 -9.59 24.75
N TYR A 162 23.19 -10.43 23.98
CA TYR A 162 23.03 -11.84 24.34
C TYR A 162 24.19 -12.68 23.81
N THR A 163 24.54 -13.71 24.57
CA THR A 163 25.50 -14.74 24.15
C THR A 163 24.85 -15.72 23.16
N LYS A 164 25.67 -16.47 22.42
CA LYS A 164 25.18 -17.52 21.51
C LYS A 164 24.28 -18.54 22.24
N THR A 165 24.65 -18.92 23.47
CA THR A 165 23.89 -19.87 24.30
C THR A 165 22.52 -19.31 24.67
N GLU A 166 22.46 -18.06 25.17
CA GLU A 166 21.19 -17.41 25.51
C GLU A 166 20.28 -17.28 24.27
N LEU A 167 20.86 -16.92 23.12
CA LEU A 167 20.13 -16.82 21.86
C LEU A 167 19.59 -18.18 21.40
N TRP A 168 20.40 -19.23 21.54
CA TRP A 168 19.98 -20.57 21.23
C TRP A 168 18.82 -21.01 22.13
N GLU A 169 18.85 -20.73 23.44
CA GLU A 169 17.75 -21.06 24.35
C GLU A 169 16.44 -20.39 23.94
N MET A 170 16.50 -19.12 23.50
CA MET A 170 15.35 -18.36 23.04
C MET A 170 14.81 -18.80 21.67
N ALA A 171 15.64 -19.42 20.82
CA ALA A 171 15.25 -19.78 19.47
C ALA A 171 14.05 -20.76 19.43
N LEU A 172 13.15 -20.56 18.46
CA LEU A 172 11.93 -21.35 18.32
C LEU A 172 12.26 -22.84 18.15
N ASP A 173 11.59 -23.67 18.95
CA ASP A 173 11.76 -25.13 18.97
C ASP A 173 10.43 -25.82 18.61
N PRO A 174 10.19 -26.13 17.33
CA PRO A 174 8.95 -26.74 16.86
C PRO A 174 8.62 -28.09 17.53
N ALA A 175 9.63 -28.81 18.02
CA ALA A 175 9.45 -30.11 18.66
C ALA A 175 8.64 -30.00 19.95
N LYS A 176 8.70 -28.86 20.67
CA LYS A 176 7.89 -28.59 21.87
C LYS A 176 6.39 -28.62 21.61
N TRP A 177 5.97 -28.44 20.36
CA TRP A 177 4.57 -28.47 19.94
C TRP A 177 4.25 -29.68 19.05
N ASN A 178 5.11 -30.70 19.03
CA ASN A 178 4.95 -31.89 18.20
C ASN A 178 4.75 -31.59 16.71
N ILE A 179 5.36 -30.50 16.20
CA ILE A 179 5.28 -30.15 14.78
C ILE A 179 6.08 -31.18 13.98
N ILE A 180 5.41 -31.84 13.04
CA ILE A 180 6.00 -32.87 12.20
C ILE A 180 6.51 -32.25 10.89
N ASN A 181 7.71 -32.65 10.49
CA ASN A 181 8.22 -32.33 9.16
C ASN A 181 7.48 -33.18 8.11
N PRO A 182 6.70 -32.56 7.21
CA PRO A 182 5.86 -33.29 6.26
C PRO A 182 6.68 -34.10 5.24
N LYS A 183 7.97 -33.80 5.06
CA LYS A 183 8.85 -34.53 4.14
C LYS A 183 9.42 -35.80 4.76
N THR A 184 9.67 -35.81 6.07
CA THR A 184 10.35 -36.92 6.75
C THR A 184 9.42 -37.73 7.65
N GLY A 185 8.24 -37.19 7.99
CA GLY A 185 7.30 -37.80 8.94
C GLY A 185 7.81 -37.80 10.39
N LYS A 186 8.93 -37.12 10.67
CA LYS A 186 9.55 -37.03 11.99
C LYS A 186 9.28 -35.66 12.64
N PRO A 187 9.33 -35.56 13.98
CA PRO A 187 9.33 -34.25 14.65
C PRO A 187 10.39 -33.33 14.04
N LEU A 188 9.98 -32.11 13.69
CA LEU A 188 10.88 -31.09 13.17
C LEU A 188 11.74 -30.57 14.32
N THR A 189 13.05 -30.85 14.28
CA THR A 189 13.93 -30.43 15.39
C THR A 189 14.20 -28.93 15.35
N LYS A 190 14.62 -28.38 16.49
CA LYS A 190 15.08 -27.00 16.62
C LYS A 190 16.21 -26.70 15.63
N GLU A 191 17.18 -27.60 15.52
CA GLU A 191 18.32 -27.49 14.61
C GLU A 191 17.85 -27.49 13.16
N GLU A 192 17.02 -28.44 12.76
CA GLU A 192 16.50 -28.50 11.39
C GLU A 192 15.72 -27.23 11.03
N PHE A 193 14.93 -26.68 11.95
CA PHE A 193 14.14 -25.49 11.69
C PHE A 193 15.01 -24.22 11.62
N GLN A 194 15.92 -24.03 12.59
CA GLN A 194 16.75 -22.84 12.68
C GLN A 194 17.89 -22.85 11.62
N PHE A 195 18.62 -23.97 11.46
CA PHE A 195 19.75 -24.05 10.53
C PHE A 195 19.34 -24.15 9.07
N ASN A 196 18.37 -25.00 8.70
CA ASN A 196 18.02 -25.13 7.28
C ASN A 196 17.46 -23.81 6.73
N ARG A 197 16.67 -23.11 7.55
CA ARG A 197 16.11 -21.80 7.19
C ARG A 197 17.16 -20.69 7.27
N GLY A 198 18.05 -20.73 8.26
CA GLY A 198 19.19 -19.83 8.39
C GLY A 198 20.18 -19.93 7.23
N LYS A 199 20.51 -21.15 6.78
CA LYS A 199 21.38 -21.44 5.64
C LYS A 199 20.76 -21.03 4.30
N LEU A 200 19.48 -21.37 4.08
CA LEU A 200 18.77 -20.98 2.87
C LEU A 200 18.72 -19.47 2.68
N LEU A 201 18.62 -18.72 3.78
CA LEU A 201 18.36 -17.29 3.73
C LEU A 201 19.59 -16.42 4.11
N GLY A 202 20.73 -17.03 4.44
CA GLY A 202 22.01 -16.35 4.65
C GLY A 202 22.12 -15.57 5.98
N PHE A 203 21.49 -16.07 7.04
CA PHE A 203 21.44 -15.40 8.35
C PHE A 203 22.11 -16.18 9.49
N PHE A 204 22.53 -17.42 9.24
CA PHE A 204 23.39 -18.17 10.16
C PHE A 204 24.84 -18.09 9.66
N PRO A 205 25.79 -17.64 10.49
CA PRO A 205 27.20 -17.64 10.11
C PRO A 205 27.73 -19.08 10.10
N SER A 206 28.72 -19.34 9.24
CA SER A 206 29.27 -20.67 9.00
C SER A 206 30.00 -21.29 10.19
N ASP A 207 30.26 -20.52 11.24
CA ASP A 207 30.99 -20.90 12.46
C ASP A 207 30.07 -21.41 13.60
N TRP A 208 28.76 -21.50 13.38
CA TRP A 208 27.82 -22.12 14.33
C TRP A 208 27.60 -23.61 14.03
N THR A 209 28.69 -24.33 13.75
CA THR A 209 28.71 -25.79 13.59
C THR A 209 29.33 -26.46 14.80
#